data_AF-D8STW0-F1
#
_entry.id   AF-D8STW0-F1
#
_cell.length_a   1.000
_cell.length_b   1.000
_cell.length_c   1.000
_cell.angle_alpha   90.00
_cell.angle_beta   90.00
_cell.angle_gamma   90.00
#
_symmetry.space_group_name_H-M   'P 1'
#
loop_
_entity.id
_entity.type
_entity.pdbx_description
1 polymer ?
#
loop_
_entity_poly.entity_id
_entity_poly.type
_entity_poly.pdbx_seq_one_letter_code
_entity_poly.pdbx_strand_id
1 'polypeptide(L)'
;WKLCSSAAGSDYIPCLDNVRAIKSLKSTKHYEHRERHCPLDEGSRLCLVPLPDGYRPRIPWPRSRSEIWYYNVPHTGLVSYKADQQWVMRKDDVLVFPGGGTQFKKGATRYIEFVEKTLPAIAWGTHTRVVLDVGCGVASFGGYLFDKDVLTMSFAPKDEHEAQVQFALERGIPAISAVMGTTRLPFPSNVYDAVHCARCRVPWHVEGAKLLLELNRVLRPGGYFIWSATPVYQHEPEDVQIWKETTSAASKMCWKRLARTKDPLTGIGVAVFQKPWDDTCYRQRSASEPPICEKEDSPDAAWYNPLGGCMHEIGKARVDWPDAWPGRLEATPKSLHGPSAEEFASETEHWKGVVRNSYEKNVGIDWDGIRNVMDMRAGYGGFAAALATLPVWVMNVVPANGEDTLPIVFDRGLFGIYHDWCESFSTYPRTYDLLHADGLFSQLGTSCNASHVLLEMDRILRPEGWALIRDKPEVLKELEPIVKSLHWEVKVLSSSRKSSQ
;
A
#
# COMPACT_ATOMS: atom_id res chain seq x y z
N TRP A 1 -13.56 -26.49 9.32
CA TRP A 1 -13.37 -25.78 8.04
C TRP A 1 -12.71 -26.69 7.02
N LYS A 2 -12.95 -26.51 5.72
CA LYS A 2 -12.26 -27.27 4.65
C LYS A 2 -11.04 -26.49 4.17
N LEU A 3 -10.03 -27.16 3.65
CA LEU A 3 -8.91 -26.49 2.99
C LEU A 3 -9.31 -25.96 1.61
N CYS A 4 -8.72 -24.84 1.21
CA CYS A 4 -8.94 -24.27 -0.12
C CYS A 4 -8.37 -25.18 -1.21
N SER A 5 -9.20 -25.50 -2.20
CA SER A 5 -8.79 -26.26 -3.38
C SER A 5 -8.36 -25.29 -4.49
N SER A 6 -7.13 -24.75 -4.39
CA SER A 6 -6.55 -23.84 -5.37
C SER A 6 -5.15 -24.29 -5.80
N ALA A 7 -4.82 -24.08 -7.07
CA ALA A 7 -3.48 -24.32 -7.61
C ALA A 7 -2.42 -23.41 -6.96
N ALA A 8 -2.83 -22.25 -6.43
CA ALA A 8 -1.96 -21.34 -5.69
C ALA A 8 -1.56 -21.89 -4.30
N GLY A 9 -2.19 -22.97 -3.83
CA GLY A 9 -1.82 -23.64 -2.57
C GLY A 9 -1.80 -22.68 -1.37
N SER A 10 -0.65 -22.59 -0.70
CA SER A 10 -0.43 -21.73 0.47
C SER A 10 -0.45 -20.22 0.14
N ASP A 11 -0.41 -19.85 -1.14
CA ASP A 11 -0.38 -18.46 -1.62
C ASP A 11 -1.71 -18.04 -2.26
N TYR A 12 -2.79 -18.75 -1.95
CA TYR A 12 -4.11 -18.45 -2.46
C TYR A 12 -4.64 -17.11 -1.93
N ILE A 13 -5.00 -16.23 -2.87
CA ILE A 13 -5.64 -14.94 -2.67
C ILE A 13 -6.97 -14.97 -3.46
N PRO A 14 -8.13 -15.14 -2.80
CA PRO A 14 -9.38 -15.44 -3.49
C PRO A 14 -9.73 -14.48 -4.62
N CYS A 15 -9.54 -13.17 -4.41
CA CYS A 15 -9.83 -12.17 -5.42
C CYS A 15 -8.80 -12.05 -6.54
N LEU A 16 -7.62 -12.66 -6.44
CA LEU A 16 -6.60 -12.62 -7.50
C LEU A 16 -6.44 -13.98 -8.21
N ASP A 17 -6.97 -15.05 -7.62
CA ASP A 17 -6.85 -16.42 -8.11
C ASP A 17 -8.18 -17.00 -8.60
N ASN A 18 -9.15 -16.15 -8.92
CA ASN A 18 -10.44 -16.56 -9.46
C ASN A 18 -10.30 -16.96 -10.93
N VAL A 19 -9.79 -18.17 -11.16
CA VAL A 19 -9.55 -18.75 -12.50
C VAL A 19 -10.80 -18.71 -13.37
N ARG A 20 -11.99 -18.89 -12.79
CA ARG A 20 -13.26 -18.86 -13.54
C ARG A 20 -13.53 -17.48 -14.11
N ALA A 21 -13.40 -16.43 -13.30
CA ALA A 21 -13.58 -15.05 -13.75
C ALA A 21 -12.52 -14.66 -14.77
N ILE A 22 -11.25 -14.97 -14.50
CA ILE A 22 -10.13 -14.66 -15.40
C ILE A 22 -10.31 -15.31 -16.78
N LYS A 23 -10.72 -16.58 -16.85
CA LYS A 23 -11.01 -17.28 -18.12
C LYS A 23 -12.18 -16.69 -18.89
N SER A 24 -13.07 -15.97 -18.22
CA SER A 24 -14.24 -15.32 -18.84
C SER A 24 -13.94 -13.92 -19.39
N LEU A 25 -12.74 -13.39 -19.15
CA LEU A 25 -12.34 -12.07 -19.63
C LEU A 25 -12.28 -12.04 -21.16
N LYS A 26 -12.78 -10.95 -21.74
CA LYS A 26 -12.76 -10.72 -23.20
C LYS A 26 -11.36 -10.33 -23.71
N SER A 27 -10.53 -9.77 -22.83
CA SER A 27 -9.20 -9.24 -23.13
C SER A 27 -8.33 -9.32 -21.87
N THR A 28 -7.02 -9.42 -22.09
CA THR A 28 -5.97 -9.32 -21.07
C THR A 28 -4.93 -8.24 -21.41
N LYS A 29 -5.20 -7.44 -22.45
CA LYS A 29 -4.28 -6.45 -23.02
C LYS A 29 -3.87 -5.37 -22.03
N HIS A 30 -4.76 -5.02 -21.11
CA HIS A 30 -4.58 -3.98 -20.10
C HIS A 30 -4.44 -4.58 -18.70
N TYR A 31 -3.92 -5.80 -18.61
CA TYR A 31 -3.73 -6.53 -17.35
C TYR A 31 -5.01 -6.80 -16.55
N GLU A 32 -6.17 -6.84 -17.20
CA GLU A 32 -7.47 -7.16 -16.57
C GLU A 32 -7.37 -8.46 -15.75
N HIS A 33 -6.67 -9.47 -16.26
CA HIS A 33 -6.42 -10.74 -15.58
C HIS A 33 -5.62 -10.66 -14.27
N ARG A 34 -4.96 -9.54 -14.00
CA ARG A 34 -4.18 -9.29 -12.77
C ARG A 34 -4.91 -8.36 -11.78
N GLU A 35 -6.09 -7.89 -12.16
CA GLU A 35 -6.97 -7.12 -11.29
C GLU A 35 -7.74 -8.04 -10.33
N ARG A 36 -8.51 -7.41 -9.43
CA ARG A 36 -9.37 -8.11 -8.49
C ARG A 36 -10.60 -8.66 -9.20
N HIS A 37 -10.81 -9.96 -9.08
CA HIS A 37 -11.96 -10.73 -9.54
C HIS A 37 -12.51 -11.58 -8.39
N CYS A 38 -13.19 -10.96 -7.43
CA CYS A 38 -13.64 -11.69 -6.24
C CYS A 38 -14.71 -12.76 -6.56
N PRO A 39 -14.60 -13.98 -6.01
CA PRO A 39 -15.61 -15.02 -6.20
C PRO A 39 -16.97 -14.56 -5.67
N LEU A 40 -18.07 -14.83 -6.38
CA LEU A 40 -19.42 -14.39 -5.97
C LEU A 40 -20.16 -15.43 -5.11
N ASP A 41 -19.74 -16.69 -5.16
CA ASP A 41 -20.40 -17.76 -4.43
C ASP A 41 -19.88 -17.85 -2.98
N GLU A 42 -20.79 -17.97 -2.01
CA GLU A 42 -20.41 -18.04 -0.59
C GLU A 42 -19.56 -19.29 -0.26
N GLY A 43 -19.76 -20.39 -1.00
CA GLY A 43 -19.04 -21.64 -0.78
C GLY A 43 -17.55 -21.58 -1.11
N SER A 44 -17.15 -20.87 -2.17
CA SER A 44 -15.73 -20.70 -2.53
C SER A 44 -14.97 -19.75 -1.61
N ARG A 45 -15.69 -18.97 -0.80
CA ARG A 45 -15.11 -18.06 0.19
C ARG A 45 -14.82 -18.72 1.53
N LEU A 46 -15.44 -19.86 1.85
CA LEU A 46 -15.38 -20.50 3.17
C LEU A 46 -14.37 -21.68 3.24
N CYS A 47 -13.09 -21.40 3.02
CA CYS A 47 -12.01 -22.38 3.15
C CYS A 47 -10.75 -21.81 3.82
N LEU A 48 -9.98 -22.68 4.49
CA LEU A 48 -8.69 -22.33 5.10
C LEU A 48 -7.54 -22.46 4.10
N VAL A 49 -6.63 -21.50 4.12
CA VAL A 49 -5.39 -21.58 3.33
C VAL A 49 -4.33 -22.33 4.14
N PRO A 50 -3.70 -23.39 3.60
CA PRO A 50 -2.71 -24.15 4.34
C PRO A 50 -1.41 -23.36 4.55
N LEU A 51 -0.64 -23.75 5.56
CA LEU A 51 0.73 -23.28 5.74
C LEU A 51 1.67 -23.91 4.70
N PRO A 52 2.72 -23.18 4.27
CA PRO A 52 3.81 -23.79 3.53
C PRO A 52 4.50 -24.89 4.34
N ASP A 53 4.97 -25.94 3.66
CA ASP A 53 5.74 -27.00 4.30
C ASP A 53 7.03 -26.46 4.93
N GLY A 54 7.21 -26.72 6.22
CA GLY A 54 8.37 -26.25 6.98
C GLY A 54 8.34 -24.76 7.34
N TYR A 55 7.16 -24.13 7.31
CA TYR A 55 6.96 -22.74 7.77
C TYR A 55 7.63 -22.50 9.14
N ARG A 56 8.28 -21.34 9.28
CA ARG A 56 8.96 -20.92 10.50
C ARG A 56 8.46 -19.55 10.96
N PRO A 57 8.52 -19.26 12.28
CA PRO A 57 8.35 -17.91 12.77
C PRO A 57 9.28 -16.93 12.05
N ARG A 58 8.75 -15.74 11.72
CA ARG A 58 9.44 -14.72 10.93
C ARG A 58 10.75 -14.30 11.61
N ILE A 59 11.76 -13.96 10.80
CA ILE A 59 12.99 -13.32 11.31
C ILE A 59 12.64 -11.93 11.86
N PRO A 60 12.98 -11.59 13.13
CA PRO A 60 12.65 -10.28 13.71
C PRO A 60 13.25 -9.10 12.93
N TRP A 61 12.55 -7.96 12.99
CA TRP A 61 13.08 -6.70 12.45
C TRP A 61 14.24 -6.20 13.33
N PRO A 62 15.29 -5.57 12.78
CA PRO A 62 15.52 -5.19 11.38
C PRO A 62 16.19 -6.25 10.51
N ARG A 63 16.57 -7.41 11.05
CA ARG A 63 17.27 -8.45 10.28
C ARG A 63 16.43 -8.93 9.09
N SER A 64 15.12 -9.03 9.27
CA SER A 64 14.18 -9.38 8.20
C SER A 64 14.21 -8.47 6.98
N ARG A 65 14.68 -7.23 7.12
CA ARG A 65 14.87 -6.36 5.95
C ARG A 65 15.79 -6.98 4.91
N SER A 66 16.80 -7.73 5.36
CA SER A 66 17.85 -8.28 4.49
C SER A 66 17.79 -9.80 4.37
N GLU A 67 17.04 -10.51 5.21
CA GLU A 67 17.00 -11.97 5.23
C GLU A 67 15.62 -12.51 5.61
N ILE A 68 15.11 -13.52 4.90
CA ILE A 68 13.90 -14.25 5.30
C ILE A 68 14.15 -15.75 5.24
N TRP A 69 13.30 -16.55 5.87
CA TRP A 69 13.33 -18.01 5.70
C TRP A 69 12.86 -18.41 4.30
N TYR A 70 13.62 -19.28 3.63
CA TYR A 70 13.24 -19.84 2.33
C TYR A 70 11.88 -20.55 2.40
N TYR A 71 11.64 -21.33 3.46
CA TYR A 71 10.41 -22.10 3.64
C TYR A 71 9.15 -21.24 3.76
N ASN A 72 9.27 -19.98 4.17
CA ASN A 72 8.12 -19.09 4.30
C ASN A 72 7.66 -18.55 2.93
N VAL A 73 8.59 -18.49 1.96
CA VAL A 73 8.34 -18.05 0.59
C VAL A 73 9.15 -18.94 -0.37
N PRO A 74 8.75 -20.22 -0.57
CA PRO A 74 9.57 -21.25 -1.24
C PRO A 74 9.57 -21.11 -2.77
N HIS A 75 9.72 -19.88 -3.28
CA HIS A 75 9.76 -19.55 -4.70
C HIS A 75 11.20 -19.43 -5.20
N THR A 76 11.63 -20.36 -6.04
CA THR A 76 13.01 -20.42 -6.58
C THR A 76 13.17 -19.72 -7.94
N GLY A 77 12.06 -19.34 -8.58
CA GLY A 77 12.05 -18.67 -9.89
C GLY A 77 12.88 -17.39 -9.89
N LEU A 78 12.68 -16.51 -8.91
CA LEU A 78 13.42 -15.25 -8.81
C LEU A 78 14.91 -15.45 -8.48
N VAL A 79 15.24 -16.44 -7.63
CA VAL A 79 16.62 -16.75 -7.23
C VAL A 79 17.45 -17.20 -8.44
N SER A 80 16.85 -17.98 -9.35
CA SER A 80 17.52 -18.44 -10.57
C SER A 80 17.51 -17.38 -11.68
N TYR A 81 16.39 -16.70 -11.90
CA TYR A 81 16.19 -15.75 -13.01
C TYR A 81 16.89 -14.39 -12.82
N LYS A 82 17.21 -13.99 -11.57
CA LYS A 82 17.79 -12.67 -11.24
C LYS A 82 19.11 -12.74 -10.46
N ALA A 83 19.80 -13.88 -10.49
CA ALA A 83 21.05 -14.09 -9.75
C ALA A 83 22.13 -13.04 -10.08
N ASP A 84 22.22 -12.64 -11.36
CA ASP A 84 23.15 -11.62 -11.88
C ASP A 84 22.87 -10.22 -11.35
N GLN A 85 21.62 -9.94 -10.97
CA GLN A 85 21.18 -8.60 -10.54
C GLN A 85 21.19 -8.43 -9.02
N GLN A 86 21.55 -9.47 -8.27
CA GLN A 86 21.65 -9.43 -6.80
C GLN A 86 20.32 -8.98 -6.14
N TRP A 87 19.18 -9.44 -6.66
CA TRP A 87 17.87 -9.13 -6.06
C TRP A 87 17.62 -9.97 -4.81
N VAL A 88 17.89 -11.27 -4.94
CA VAL A 88 17.74 -12.27 -3.88
C VAL A 88 18.78 -13.38 -4.10
N MET A 89 19.37 -13.87 -3.03
CA MET A 89 20.32 -14.97 -3.04
C MET A 89 19.89 -16.01 -2.02
N ARG A 90 19.96 -17.30 -2.36
CA ARG A 90 19.74 -18.35 -1.37
C ARG A 90 21.07 -18.69 -0.68
N LYS A 91 21.06 -18.67 0.66
CA LYS A 91 22.15 -19.16 1.51
C LYS A 91 21.55 -20.14 2.50
N ASP A 92 21.77 -21.43 2.27
CA ASP A 92 21.18 -22.52 3.06
C ASP A 92 19.63 -22.41 3.12
N ASP A 93 19.11 -22.19 4.34
CA ASP A 93 17.68 -22.06 4.67
C ASP A 93 17.16 -20.62 4.59
N VAL A 94 18.00 -19.64 4.25
CA VAL A 94 17.62 -18.23 4.16
C VAL A 94 17.73 -17.67 2.74
N LEU A 95 16.85 -16.74 2.43
CA LEU A 95 16.92 -15.86 1.26
C LEU A 95 17.45 -14.50 1.72
N VAL A 96 18.52 -14.04 1.08
CA VAL A 96 19.26 -12.81 1.39
C VAL A 96 18.98 -11.76 0.32
N PHE A 97 18.66 -10.54 0.75
CA PHE A 97 18.32 -9.38 -0.08
C PHE A 97 19.37 -8.29 0.11
N PRO A 98 20.40 -8.22 -0.75
CA PRO A 98 21.50 -7.26 -0.57
C PRO A 98 21.12 -5.81 -0.94
N GLY A 99 19.83 -5.53 -1.18
CA GLY A 99 19.34 -4.22 -1.61
C GLY A 99 19.67 -3.88 -3.07
N GLY A 100 20.15 -4.86 -3.84
CA GLY A 100 20.44 -4.75 -5.27
C GLY A 100 19.18 -4.68 -6.14
N GLY A 101 19.39 -4.47 -7.44
CA GLY A 101 18.30 -4.24 -8.38
C GLY A 101 18.85 -3.90 -9.77
N THR A 102 18.04 -4.02 -10.84
CA THR A 102 18.47 -3.49 -12.15
C THR A 102 18.84 -2.01 -12.04
N GLN A 103 18.00 -1.23 -11.35
CA GLN A 103 18.22 0.20 -11.12
C GLN A 103 19.08 0.49 -9.88
N PHE A 104 19.32 -0.52 -9.03
CA PHE A 104 20.04 -0.39 -7.77
C PHE A 104 21.38 -1.15 -7.82
N LYS A 105 22.15 -0.98 -8.91
CA LYS A 105 23.41 -1.73 -9.17
C LYS A 105 24.46 -1.65 -8.05
N LYS A 106 24.37 -0.64 -7.19
CA LYS A 106 25.26 -0.41 -6.04
C LYS A 106 24.46 -0.25 -4.72
N GLY A 107 23.28 -0.87 -4.66
CA GLY A 107 22.39 -0.85 -3.50
C GLY A 107 21.36 0.28 -3.52
N ALA A 108 20.23 0.06 -2.86
CA ALA A 108 19.12 1.00 -2.77
C ALA A 108 19.50 2.31 -2.03
N THR A 109 20.31 2.25 -0.97
CA THR A 109 20.76 3.44 -0.22
C THR A 109 21.43 4.46 -1.13
N ARG A 110 22.40 4.03 -1.94
CA ARG A 110 23.10 4.93 -2.88
C ARG A 110 22.13 5.52 -3.91
N TYR A 111 21.18 4.72 -4.39
CA TYR A 111 20.17 5.22 -5.33
C TYR A 111 19.29 6.31 -4.69
N ILE A 112 18.85 6.11 -3.44
CA ILE A 112 18.09 7.12 -2.67
C ILE A 112 18.91 8.40 -2.51
N GLU A 113 20.20 8.29 -2.15
CA GLU A 113 21.12 9.43 -2.06
C GLU A 113 21.33 10.14 -3.41
N PHE A 114 21.39 9.37 -4.51
CA PHE A 114 21.50 9.93 -5.86
C PHE A 114 20.25 10.72 -6.26
N VAL A 115 19.06 10.21 -5.92
CA VAL A 115 17.79 10.92 -6.14
C VAL A 115 17.75 12.20 -5.29
N GLU A 116 18.12 12.11 -4.02
CA GLU A 116 18.21 13.26 -3.11
C GLU A 116 19.21 14.32 -3.60
N LYS A 117 20.38 13.90 -4.10
CA LYS A 117 21.36 14.80 -4.72
C LYS A 117 20.84 15.43 -6.01
N THR A 118 20.05 14.70 -6.78
CA THR A 118 19.47 15.18 -8.05
C THR A 118 18.45 16.29 -7.82
N LEU A 119 17.66 16.19 -6.76
CA LEU A 119 16.73 17.23 -6.35
C LEU A 119 16.63 17.28 -4.81
N PRO A 120 17.46 18.11 -4.14
CA PRO A 120 17.47 18.21 -2.68
C PRO A 120 16.12 18.63 -2.07
N ALA A 121 15.29 19.32 -2.83
CA ALA A 121 13.94 19.72 -2.43
C ALA A 121 12.98 18.54 -2.17
N ILE A 122 13.35 17.32 -2.58
CA ILE A 122 12.61 16.11 -2.18
C ILE A 122 12.63 15.97 -0.64
N ALA A 123 13.78 16.23 0.00
CA ALA A 123 13.94 16.25 1.45
C ALA A 123 13.21 15.09 2.16
N TRP A 124 13.69 13.86 1.93
CA TRP A 124 13.13 12.64 2.50
C TRP A 124 12.94 12.75 4.01
N GLY A 125 11.78 12.33 4.52
CA GLY A 125 11.48 12.28 5.95
C GLY A 125 11.15 13.62 6.59
N THR A 126 11.08 14.70 5.80
CA THR A 126 10.70 16.02 6.31
C THR A 126 9.60 16.61 5.42
N HIS A 127 9.92 16.89 4.16
CA HIS A 127 8.94 17.34 3.17
C HIS A 127 8.23 16.17 2.49
N THR A 128 8.98 15.14 2.06
CA THR A 128 8.41 13.93 1.45
C THR A 128 8.35 12.81 2.49
N ARG A 129 7.15 12.45 2.93
CA ARG A 129 6.90 11.45 3.97
C ARG A 129 6.21 10.20 3.44
N VAL A 130 5.23 10.34 2.56
CA VAL A 130 4.42 9.21 2.06
C VAL A 130 4.64 9.03 0.56
N VAL A 131 5.12 7.84 0.17
CA VAL A 131 5.54 7.53 -1.20
C VAL A 131 4.79 6.34 -1.76
N LEU A 132 4.40 6.41 -3.03
CA LEU A 132 3.90 5.26 -3.80
C LEU A 132 5.01 4.69 -4.68
N ASP A 133 5.36 3.42 -4.51
CA ASP A 133 6.36 2.72 -5.33
C ASP A 133 5.69 1.75 -6.32
N VAL A 134 5.67 2.15 -7.60
CA VAL A 134 5.01 1.43 -8.68
C VAL A 134 5.95 0.38 -9.26
N GLY A 135 5.53 -0.89 -9.30
CA GLY A 135 6.35 -1.98 -9.84
C GLY A 135 7.58 -2.24 -9.00
N CYS A 136 7.38 -2.36 -7.69
CA CYS A 136 8.40 -2.29 -6.64
C CYS A 136 9.49 -3.38 -6.62
N GLY A 137 9.36 -4.45 -7.43
CA GLY A 137 10.23 -5.61 -7.29
C GLY A 137 10.10 -6.19 -5.87
N VAL A 138 11.22 -6.44 -5.20
CA VAL A 138 11.21 -6.87 -3.79
C VAL A 138 11.05 -5.70 -2.79
N ALA A 139 10.62 -4.51 -3.25
CA ALA A 139 10.43 -3.29 -2.45
C ALA A 139 11.69 -2.77 -1.75
N SER A 140 12.88 -2.96 -2.33
CA SER A 140 14.13 -2.45 -1.76
C SER A 140 14.16 -0.93 -1.64
N PHE A 141 13.54 -0.18 -2.55
CA PHE A 141 13.44 1.27 -2.45
C PHE A 141 12.70 1.68 -1.17
N GLY A 142 11.48 1.16 -0.97
CA GLY A 142 10.70 1.42 0.24
C GLY A 142 11.35 0.90 1.52
N GLY A 143 11.97 -0.29 1.48
CA GLY A 143 12.61 -0.89 2.66
C GLY A 143 13.81 -0.11 3.21
N TYR A 144 14.55 0.58 2.36
CA TYR A 144 15.69 1.40 2.77
C TYR A 144 15.31 2.87 3.04
N LEU A 145 14.14 3.31 2.57
CA LEU A 145 13.57 4.62 2.89
C LEU A 145 13.10 4.75 4.35
N PHE A 146 12.91 3.63 5.07
CA PHE A 146 12.71 3.65 6.53
C PHE A 146 13.85 4.35 7.28
N ASP A 147 15.10 4.25 6.80
CA ASP A 147 16.26 4.92 7.42
C ASP A 147 16.21 6.45 7.29
N LYS A 148 15.27 6.96 6.50
CA LYS A 148 15.01 8.37 6.25
C LYS A 148 13.63 8.80 6.76
N ASP A 149 12.98 8.03 7.63
CA ASP A 149 11.61 8.31 8.10
C ASP A 149 10.61 8.52 6.94
N VAL A 150 10.67 7.68 5.92
CA VAL A 150 9.71 7.69 4.80
C VAL A 150 8.91 6.41 4.77
N LEU A 151 7.58 6.54 4.72
CA LEU A 151 6.66 5.43 4.55
C LEU A 151 6.37 5.25 3.06
N THR A 152 6.65 4.04 2.55
CA THR A 152 6.46 3.72 1.13
C THR A 152 5.44 2.60 0.98
N MET A 153 4.33 2.88 0.32
CA MET A 153 3.39 1.86 -0.13
C MET A 153 3.87 1.32 -1.47
N SER A 154 4.27 0.05 -1.49
CA SER A 154 4.75 -0.61 -2.71
C SER A 154 3.64 -1.42 -3.35
N PHE A 155 3.61 -1.52 -4.68
CA PHE A 155 2.73 -2.51 -5.30
C PHE A 155 3.30 -3.09 -6.58
N ALA A 156 2.89 -4.32 -6.84
CA ALA A 156 3.11 -5.03 -8.09
C ALA A 156 1.98 -6.06 -8.25
N PRO A 157 1.69 -6.52 -9.48
CA PRO A 157 0.72 -7.58 -9.66
C PRO A 157 1.16 -8.87 -8.96
N LYS A 158 0.19 -9.73 -8.63
CA LYS A 158 0.51 -11.12 -8.26
C LYS A 158 1.17 -11.80 -9.46
N ASP A 159 2.38 -12.32 -9.27
CA ASP A 159 3.13 -13.04 -10.29
C ASP A 159 3.65 -14.34 -9.67
N GLU A 160 3.16 -15.47 -10.18
CA GLU A 160 3.48 -16.82 -9.69
C GLU A 160 4.96 -17.18 -9.87
N HIS A 161 5.71 -16.45 -10.70
CA HIS A 161 7.12 -16.73 -10.97
C HIS A 161 8.10 -15.86 -10.17
N GLU A 162 7.66 -14.68 -9.72
CA GLU A 162 8.54 -13.68 -9.13
C GLU A 162 8.24 -13.36 -7.66
N ALA A 163 7.07 -13.74 -7.11
CA ALA A 163 6.65 -13.61 -5.70
C ALA A 163 7.06 -12.27 -5.00
N GLN A 164 7.13 -11.20 -5.80
CA GLN A 164 7.80 -9.94 -5.46
C GLN A 164 7.22 -9.28 -4.21
N VAL A 165 5.90 -9.12 -4.20
CA VAL A 165 5.13 -8.55 -3.08
C VAL A 165 5.23 -9.44 -1.84
N GLN A 166 5.19 -10.77 -2.01
CA GLN A 166 5.31 -11.70 -0.88
C GLN A 166 6.67 -11.58 -0.19
N PHE A 167 7.76 -11.46 -0.97
CA PHE A 167 9.09 -11.20 -0.42
C PHE A 167 9.13 -9.88 0.37
N ALA A 168 8.57 -8.80 -0.17
CA ALA A 168 8.50 -7.52 0.54
C ALA A 168 7.77 -7.64 1.89
N LEU A 169 6.61 -8.29 1.89
CA LEU A 169 5.78 -8.49 3.07
C LEU A 169 6.46 -9.36 4.13
N GLU A 170 7.12 -10.45 3.74
CA GLU A 170 7.89 -11.31 4.66
C GLU A 170 9.09 -10.56 5.27
N ARG A 171 9.73 -9.67 4.50
CA ARG A 171 10.80 -8.79 4.99
C ARG A 171 10.29 -7.70 5.95
N GLY A 172 8.99 -7.50 6.04
CA GLY A 172 8.36 -6.45 6.86
C GLY A 172 8.36 -5.07 6.20
N ILE A 173 8.20 -5.04 4.88
CA ILE A 173 8.12 -3.84 4.06
C ILE A 173 6.69 -3.72 3.50
N PRO A 174 6.02 -2.55 3.58
CA PRO A 174 4.65 -2.39 3.12
C PRO A 174 4.52 -2.63 1.62
N ALA A 175 3.63 -3.56 1.24
CA ALA A 175 3.30 -3.81 -0.16
C ALA A 175 1.87 -4.36 -0.33
N ILE A 176 1.29 -4.20 -1.52
CA ILE A 176 0.02 -4.81 -1.90
C ILE A 176 0.10 -5.46 -3.29
N SER A 177 -0.73 -6.48 -3.51
CA SER A 177 -0.91 -7.09 -4.82
C SER A 177 -1.94 -6.30 -5.62
N ALA A 178 -1.46 -5.43 -6.52
CA ALA A 178 -2.28 -4.57 -7.35
C ALA A 178 -1.63 -4.33 -8.71
N VAL A 179 -2.42 -3.89 -9.68
CA VAL A 179 -1.94 -3.51 -11.01
C VAL A 179 -2.60 -2.20 -11.43
N MET A 180 -1.88 -1.41 -12.22
CA MET A 180 -2.49 -0.31 -12.97
C MET A 180 -3.07 -0.86 -14.27
N GLY A 181 -4.30 -1.35 -14.21
CA GLY A 181 -5.02 -1.86 -15.37
C GLY A 181 -6.08 -0.88 -15.86
N THR A 182 -7.33 -1.31 -15.76
CA THR A 182 -8.56 -0.64 -16.19
C THR A 182 -9.35 0.01 -15.06
N THR A 183 -9.00 -0.24 -13.80
CA THR A 183 -9.61 0.41 -12.62
C THR A 183 -8.65 1.37 -11.92
N ARG A 184 -9.18 2.37 -11.21
CA ARG A 184 -8.41 3.24 -10.32
C ARG A 184 -7.71 2.43 -9.23
N LEU A 185 -6.56 2.89 -8.78
CA LEU A 185 -5.92 2.40 -7.57
C LEU A 185 -6.81 2.76 -6.36
N PRO A 186 -6.90 1.89 -5.33
CA PRO A 186 -7.77 2.05 -4.17
C PRO A 186 -7.22 3.09 -3.15
N PHE A 187 -6.73 4.21 -3.66
CA PHE A 187 -6.23 5.35 -2.90
C PHE A 187 -7.06 6.60 -3.25
N PRO A 188 -7.20 7.53 -2.29
CA PRO A 188 -7.81 8.83 -2.58
C PRO A 188 -6.92 9.65 -3.52
N SER A 189 -7.46 10.74 -4.02
CA SER A 189 -6.69 11.67 -4.84
C SER A 189 -5.84 12.61 -4.00
N ASN A 190 -4.74 13.10 -4.57
CA ASN A 190 -3.87 14.12 -3.99
C ASN A 190 -3.20 13.76 -2.65
N VAL A 191 -2.95 12.47 -2.39
CA VAL A 191 -2.49 11.99 -1.08
C VAL A 191 -0.99 11.71 -0.97
N TYR A 192 -0.35 11.26 -2.05
CA TYR A 192 1.06 10.90 -2.04
C TYR A 192 1.95 12.13 -2.28
N ASP A 193 3.02 12.26 -1.48
CA ASP A 193 3.97 13.35 -1.61
C ASP A 193 4.91 13.12 -2.82
N ALA A 194 5.22 11.84 -3.09
CA ALA A 194 5.93 11.42 -4.28
C ALA A 194 5.44 10.06 -4.81
N VAL A 195 5.60 9.86 -6.11
CA VAL A 195 5.46 8.56 -6.77
C VAL A 195 6.79 8.19 -7.39
N HIS A 196 7.22 6.95 -7.16
CA HIS A 196 8.44 6.38 -7.70
C HIS A 196 8.14 5.24 -8.68
N CYS A 197 8.88 5.20 -9.79
CA CYS A 197 8.91 4.04 -10.70
C CYS A 197 10.36 3.78 -11.13
N ALA A 198 10.90 2.63 -10.71
CA ALA A 198 12.19 2.12 -11.16
C ALA A 198 12.00 0.89 -12.05
N ARG A 199 12.09 1.07 -13.38
CA ARG A 199 11.85 0.03 -14.39
C ARG A 199 10.52 -0.72 -14.17
N CYS A 200 9.48 0.01 -13.77
CA CYS A 200 8.17 -0.57 -13.42
C CYS A 200 7.40 -1.19 -14.60
N ARG A 201 7.89 -1.05 -15.84
CA ARG A 201 7.30 -1.58 -17.09
C ARG A 201 5.87 -1.08 -17.35
N VAL A 202 5.49 0.06 -16.78
CA VAL A 202 4.22 0.71 -17.04
C VAL A 202 4.33 1.57 -18.32
N PRO A 203 3.48 1.34 -19.34
CA PRO A 203 3.54 2.08 -20.59
C PRO A 203 2.87 3.47 -20.45
N TRP A 204 3.56 4.43 -19.85
CA TRP A 204 2.99 5.76 -19.54
C TRP A 204 2.47 6.57 -20.75
N HIS A 205 2.97 6.28 -21.96
CA HIS A 205 2.69 7.03 -23.18
C HIS A 205 1.47 6.53 -23.96
N VAL A 206 1.05 5.29 -23.75
CA VAL A 206 -0.01 4.67 -24.59
C VAL A 206 -1.39 5.12 -24.15
N GLU A 207 -2.39 4.91 -25.03
CA GLU A 207 -3.82 5.07 -24.72
C GLU A 207 -4.21 6.44 -24.15
N GLY A 208 -3.59 7.51 -24.66
CA GLY A 208 -3.84 8.86 -24.17
C GLY A 208 -3.31 9.10 -22.75
N ALA A 209 -2.28 8.34 -22.35
CA ALA A 209 -1.59 8.47 -21.06
C ALA A 209 -2.50 8.23 -19.84
N LYS A 210 -3.52 7.38 -19.96
CA LYS A 210 -4.45 7.03 -18.86
C LYS A 210 -3.74 6.62 -17.56
N LEU A 211 -2.65 5.84 -17.65
CA LEU A 211 -1.90 5.42 -16.47
C LEU A 211 -1.14 6.59 -15.81
N LEU A 212 -0.71 7.57 -16.60
CA LEU A 212 -0.11 8.80 -16.07
C LEU A 212 -1.18 9.71 -15.45
N LEU A 213 -2.40 9.72 -16.00
CA LEU A 213 -3.55 10.41 -15.41
C LEU A 213 -3.91 9.84 -14.04
N GLU A 214 -3.80 8.52 -13.84
CA GLU A 214 -3.97 7.91 -12.53
C GLU A 214 -2.92 8.39 -11.53
N LEU A 215 -1.66 8.49 -11.95
CA LEU A 215 -0.62 9.10 -11.12
C LEU A 215 -0.94 10.55 -10.79
N ASN A 216 -1.44 11.31 -11.75
CA ASN A 216 -1.89 12.67 -11.50
C ASN A 216 -3.07 12.74 -10.53
N ARG A 217 -3.96 11.75 -10.50
CA ARG A 217 -5.04 11.67 -9.51
C ARG A 217 -4.47 11.50 -8.11
N VAL A 218 -3.59 10.51 -7.89
CA VAL A 218 -3.12 10.15 -6.53
C VAL A 218 -1.97 11.02 -6.00
N LEU A 219 -1.18 11.66 -6.87
CA LEU A 219 -0.07 12.52 -6.49
C LEU A 219 -0.58 13.89 -6.00
N ARG A 220 -0.10 14.36 -4.85
CA ARG A 220 -0.44 15.67 -4.28
C ARG A 220 0.00 16.82 -5.21
N PRO A 221 -0.75 17.93 -5.30
CA PRO A 221 -0.29 19.14 -5.98
C PRO A 221 1.11 19.55 -5.50
N GLY A 222 2.02 19.90 -6.40
CA GLY A 222 3.43 20.17 -6.04
C GLY A 222 4.30 18.94 -5.77
N GLY A 223 3.71 17.73 -5.73
CA GLY A 223 4.41 16.48 -5.45
C GLY A 223 5.27 16.01 -6.63
N TYR A 224 6.12 15.02 -6.38
CA TYR A 224 7.14 14.57 -7.32
C TYR A 224 6.83 13.22 -7.97
N PHE A 225 7.01 13.11 -9.28
CA PHE A 225 7.14 11.83 -9.97
C PHE A 225 8.61 11.57 -10.29
N ILE A 226 9.17 10.50 -9.71
CA ILE A 226 10.56 10.09 -9.84
C ILE A 226 10.60 8.86 -10.76
N TRP A 227 11.06 9.06 -11.99
CA TRP A 227 11.09 8.04 -13.02
C TRP A 227 12.52 7.61 -13.36
N SER A 228 12.80 6.32 -13.16
CA SER A 228 14.09 5.68 -13.45
C SER A 228 13.89 4.47 -14.35
N ALA A 229 14.02 4.67 -15.66
CA ALA A 229 13.82 3.60 -16.66
C ALA A 229 14.69 3.87 -17.89
N THR A 230 14.87 2.87 -18.76
CA THR A 230 15.70 3.00 -19.96
C THR A 230 15.34 4.20 -20.85
N PRO A 231 14.06 4.58 -21.05
CA PRO A 231 13.71 5.80 -21.80
C PRO A 231 14.32 7.09 -21.23
N VAL A 232 14.64 7.10 -19.94
CA VAL A 232 15.21 8.27 -19.26
C VAL A 232 16.68 8.48 -19.61
N TYR A 233 17.45 7.44 -19.92
CA TYR A 233 18.93 7.55 -20.01
C TYR A 233 19.60 6.73 -21.12
N GLN A 234 18.83 5.99 -21.89
CA GLN A 234 19.28 5.29 -23.11
C GLN A 234 18.86 6.07 -24.36
N HIS A 235 19.44 5.67 -25.50
CA HIS A 235 19.28 6.35 -26.79
C HIS A 235 18.76 5.43 -27.89
N GLU A 236 18.26 4.24 -27.53
CA GLU A 236 17.61 3.35 -28.49
C GLU A 236 16.36 4.02 -29.09
N PRO A 237 16.02 3.76 -30.37
CA PRO A 237 14.90 4.42 -31.03
C PRO A 237 13.57 4.31 -30.26
N GLU A 238 13.29 3.14 -29.68
CA GLU A 238 12.10 2.91 -28.85
C GLU A 238 12.14 3.74 -27.56
N ASP A 239 13.26 3.70 -26.83
CA ASP A 239 13.45 4.49 -25.60
C ASP A 239 13.28 5.99 -25.85
N VAL A 240 13.81 6.50 -26.96
CA VAL A 240 13.67 7.91 -27.37
C VAL A 240 12.22 8.27 -27.67
N GLN A 241 11.50 7.39 -28.37
CA GLN A 241 10.08 7.60 -28.69
C GLN A 241 9.23 7.61 -27.41
N ILE A 242 9.41 6.61 -26.53
CA ILE A 242 8.70 6.51 -25.26
C ILE A 242 8.93 7.75 -24.40
N TRP A 243 10.18 8.21 -24.31
CA TRP A 243 10.52 9.45 -23.60
C TRP A 243 9.80 10.66 -24.18
N LYS A 244 9.84 10.82 -25.50
CA LYS A 244 9.20 11.95 -26.19
C LYS A 244 7.69 11.99 -25.93
N GLU A 245 7.01 10.85 -26.07
CA GLU A 245 5.56 10.77 -25.88
C GLU A 245 5.14 10.95 -24.42
N THR A 246 5.86 10.29 -23.49
CA THR A 246 5.57 10.40 -22.04
C THR A 246 5.79 11.83 -21.55
N THR A 247 6.89 12.48 -21.96
CA THR A 247 7.16 13.87 -21.57
C THR A 247 6.21 14.86 -22.25
N SER A 248 5.75 14.58 -23.47
CA SER A 248 4.70 15.35 -24.11
C SER A 248 3.38 15.23 -23.34
N ALA A 249 2.99 14.04 -22.90
CA ALA A 249 1.79 13.83 -22.09
C ALA A 249 1.88 14.56 -20.75
N ALA A 250 3.00 14.40 -20.03
CA ALA A 250 3.25 15.10 -18.77
C ALA A 250 3.16 16.64 -18.95
N SER A 251 3.72 17.18 -20.04
CA SER A 251 3.64 18.62 -20.34
C SER A 251 2.21 19.08 -20.61
N LYS A 252 1.40 18.28 -21.34
CA LYS A 252 -0.04 18.56 -21.56
C LYS A 252 -0.84 18.52 -20.24
N MET A 253 -0.37 17.75 -19.26
CA MET A 253 -0.90 17.71 -17.90
C MET A 253 -0.31 18.80 -16.99
N CYS A 254 0.41 19.79 -17.55
CA CYS A 254 1.07 20.87 -16.82
C CYS A 254 2.17 20.44 -15.84
N TRP A 255 2.68 19.21 -15.95
CA TRP A 255 3.81 18.77 -15.12
C TRP A 255 5.10 19.41 -15.59
N LYS A 256 5.90 19.90 -14.64
CA LYS A 256 7.21 20.50 -14.91
C LYS A 256 8.31 19.47 -14.71
N ARG A 257 9.17 19.27 -15.71
CA ARG A 257 10.41 18.50 -15.52
C ARG A 257 11.41 19.34 -14.73
N LEU A 258 11.76 18.90 -13.52
CA LEU A 258 12.70 19.58 -12.64
C LEU A 258 14.14 19.11 -12.85
N ALA A 259 14.33 17.82 -13.10
CA ALA A 259 15.66 17.24 -13.28
C ALA A 259 15.65 16.07 -14.26
N ARG A 260 16.79 15.82 -14.90
CA ARG A 260 17.12 14.59 -15.63
C ARG A 260 18.63 14.38 -15.51
N THR A 261 19.05 13.39 -14.75
CA THR A 261 20.45 13.13 -14.42
C THR A 261 20.79 11.67 -14.65
N LYS A 262 22.08 11.37 -14.85
CA LYS A 262 22.61 10.01 -14.98
C LYS A 262 23.75 9.86 -13.99
N ASP A 263 23.68 8.85 -13.12
CA ASP A 263 24.76 8.51 -12.19
C ASP A 263 25.95 7.99 -13.01
N PRO A 264 27.09 8.70 -13.01
CA PRO A 264 28.26 8.32 -13.81
C PRO A 264 28.84 6.97 -13.40
N LEU A 265 28.65 6.54 -12.14
CA LEU A 265 29.20 5.27 -11.67
C LEU A 265 28.39 4.06 -12.15
N THR A 266 27.06 4.18 -12.17
CA THR A 266 26.16 3.05 -12.45
C THR A 266 25.58 3.08 -13.86
N GLY A 267 25.63 4.25 -14.51
CA GLY A 267 24.98 4.53 -15.78
C GLY A 267 23.45 4.59 -15.68
N ILE A 268 22.88 4.55 -14.47
CA ILE A 268 21.44 4.66 -14.24
C ILE A 268 21.04 6.12 -14.20
N GLY A 269 19.93 6.48 -14.84
CA GLY A 269 19.41 7.84 -14.83
C GLY A 269 18.02 7.97 -14.26
N VAL A 270 17.75 9.16 -13.72
CA VAL A 270 16.50 9.54 -13.08
C VAL A 270 16.01 10.84 -13.71
N ALA A 271 14.71 10.91 -13.99
CA ALA A 271 14.00 12.15 -14.28
C ALA A 271 13.02 12.44 -13.15
N VAL A 272 12.94 13.71 -12.75
CA VAL A 272 11.99 14.16 -11.73
C VAL A 272 11.04 15.17 -12.36
N PHE A 273 9.75 14.88 -12.26
CA PHE A 273 8.67 15.76 -12.68
C PHE A 273 7.89 16.24 -11.46
N GLN A 274 7.27 17.42 -11.55
CA GLN A 274 6.46 17.99 -10.49
C GLN A 274 5.06 18.30 -11.02
N LYS A 275 4.04 17.84 -10.28
CA LYS A 275 2.64 18.19 -10.54
C LYS A 275 2.41 19.68 -10.22
N PRO A 276 1.58 20.42 -10.97
CA PRO A 276 1.26 21.81 -10.64
C PRO A 276 0.65 21.95 -9.24
N TRP A 277 0.82 23.13 -8.65
CA TRP A 277 0.28 23.48 -7.32
C TRP A 277 -1.19 23.87 -7.36
N ASP A 278 -1.64 24.39 -8.51
CA ASP A 278 -2.99 24.89 -8.71
C ASP A 278 -3.44 24.73 -10.16
N ASP A 279 -4.69 25.10 -10.43
CA ASP A 279 -5.33 24.99 -11.74
C ASP A 279 -4.95 26.12 -12.72
N THR A 280 -4.04 27.03 -12.38
CA THR A 280 -3.69 28.17 -13.24
C THR A 280 -3.21 27.69 -14.60
N CYS A 281 -2.33 26.69 -14.62
CA CYS A 281 -1.88 26.11 -15.88
C CYS A 281 -3.01 25.38 -16.61
N TYR A 282 -3.88 24.64 -15.90
CA TYR A 282 -5.00 23.93 -16.53
C TYR A 282 -5.92 24.88 -17.32
N ARG A 283 -6.21 26.07 -16.75
CA ARG A 283 -7.04 27.09 -17.41
C ARG A 283 -6.36 27.79 -18.60
N GLN A 284 -5.04 27.78 -18.65
CA GLN A 284 -4.24 28.45 -19.70
C GLN A 284 -3.87 27.53 -20.86
N ARG A 285 -4.23 26.25 -20.80
CA ARG A 285 -3.93 25.29 -21.87
C ARG A 285 -4.61 25.67 -23.17
N SER A 286 -3.85 25.66 -24.26
CA SER A 286 -4.35 25.95 -25.60
C SER A 286 -5.32 24.89 -26.14
N ALA A 287 -5.29 23.67 -25.59
CA ALA A 287 -6.18 22.58 -25.95
C ALA A 287 -6.60 21.78 -24.71
N SER A 288 -7.85 21.32 -24.70
CA SER A 288 -8.42 20.45 -23.66
C SER A 288 -8.06 18.97 -23.87
N GLU A 289 -6.79 18.68 -24.15
CA GLU A 289 -6.23 17.33 -24.21
C GLU A 289 -5.09 17.12 -23.19
N PRO A 290 -5.26 16.26 -22.17
CA PRO A 290 -6.48 15.53 -21.80
C PRO A 290 -7.56 16.48 -21.24
N PRO A 291 -8.86 16.15 -21.37
CA PRO A 291 -9.94 16.99 -20.86
C PRO A 291 -9.95 17.03 -19.33
N ILE A 292 -10.66 18.01 -18.77
CA ILE A 292 -11.00 18.02 -17.34
C ILE A 292 -12.20 17.10 -17.12
N CYS A 293 -12.19 16.32 -16.03
CA CYS A 293 -13.29 15.43 -15.69
C CYS A 293 -14.55 16.23 -15.34
N GLU A 294 -15.73 15.62 -15.55
CA GLU A 294 -17.01 16.18 -15.13
C GLU A 294 -17.05 16.36 -13.60
N LYS A 295 -17.83 17.32 -13.11
CA LYS A 295 -17.86 17.65 -11.67
C LYS A 295 -18.41 16.52 -10.80
N GLU A 296 -19.24 15.67 -11.40
CA GLU A 296 -19.86 14.50 -10.77
C GLU A 296 -18.87 13.33 -10.63
N ASP A 297 -17.78 13.32 -11.40
CA ASP A 297 -16.71 12.33 -11.26
C ASP A 297 -15.83 12.70 -10.05
N SER A 298 -16.15 12.12 -8.91
CA SER A 298 -15.38 12.33 -7.69
C SER A 298 -13.96 11.73 -7.84
N PRO A 299 -12.89 12.51 -7.60
CA PRO A 299 -11.52 12.01 -7.71
C PRO A 299 -11.15 11.00 -6.60
N ASP A 300 -11.87 11.02 -5.47
CA ASP A 300 -11.64 10.13 -4.33
C ASP A 300 -12.46 8.83 -4.42
N ALA A 301 -13.48 8.79 -5.29
CA ALA A 301 -14.20 7.57 -5.60
C ALA A 301 -13.27 6.61 -6.36
N ALA A 302 -12.67 5.68 -5.64
CA ALA A 302 -11.60 4.81 -6.13
C ALA A 302 -11.97 3.32 -6.14
N TRP A 303 -12.83 2.86 -5.23
CA TRP A 303 -13.20 1.44 -5.12
C TRP A 303 -14.03 0.97 -6.32
N TYR A 304 -13.51 0.01 -7.09
CA TYR A 304 -14.06 -0.50 -8.36
C TYR A 304 -14.41 0.56 -9.42
N ASN A 305 -13.86 1.77 -9.30
CA ASN A 305 -14.11 2.81 -10.28
C ASN A 305 -13.21 2.62 -11.52
N PRO A 306 -13.78 2.66 -12.74
CA PRO A 306 -12.99 2.58 -13.96
C PRO A 306 -11.97 3.72 -14.07
N LEU A 307 -10.86 3.41 -14.71
CA LEU A 307 -9.82 4.39 -14.98
C LEU A 307 -10.30 5.40 -16.03
N GLY A 308 -10.22 6.69 -15.68
CA GLY A 308 -10.66 7.80 -16.52
C GLY A 308 -9.61 8.26 -17.53
N GLY A 309 -10.06 8.95 -18.57
CA GLY A 309 -9.21 9.61 -19.58
C GLY A 309 -9.11 11.13 -19.42
N CYS A 310 -9.35 11.64 -18.21
CA CYS A 310 -9.45 13.07 -17.90
C CYS A 310 -8.63 13.44 -16.64
N MET A 311 -8.42 14.73 -16.42
CA MET A 311 -7.78 15.27 -15.21
C MET A 311 -8.84 15.89 -14.29
N HIS A 312 -8.69 15.71 -12.99
CA HIS A 312 -9.51 16.43 -12.02
C HIS A 312 -8.90 17.79 -11.70
N GLU A 313 -9.75 18.79 -11.46
CA GLU A 313 -9.30 20.07 -10.91
C GLU A 313 -8.65 19.85 -9.53
N ILE A 314 -7.59 20.60 -9.24
CA ILE A 314 -6.89 20.57 -7.95
C ILE A 314 -7.77 21.26 -6.89
N GLY A 315 -8.39 22.38 -7.24
CA GLY A 315 -9.25 23.17 -6.36
C GLY A 315 -8.48 23.88 -5.24
N LYS A 316 -9.04 25.00 -4.73
CA LYS A 316 -8.42 25.78 -3.64
C LYS A 316 -8.30 25.02 -2.31
N ALA A 317 -9.17 24.02 -2.12
CA ALA A 317 -9.29 23.19 -0.92
C ALA A 317 -8.08 22.32 -0.59
N ARG A 318 -7.27 22.00 -1.61
CA ARG A 318 -6.19 21.00 -1.55
C ARG A 318 -4.82 21.60 -1.88
N VAL A 319 -4.70 22.93 -1.82
CA VAL A 319 -3.46 23.66 -2.17
C VAL A 319 -2.47 23.67 -1.01
N ASP A 320 -2.95 23.63 0.24
CA ASP A 320 -2.08 23.68 1.40
C ASP A 320 -1.42 22.31 1.65
N TRP A 321 -0.09 22.30 1.59
CA TRP A 321 0.67 21.13 2.01
C TRP A 321 0.47 20.88 3.51
N PRO A 322 0.51 19.61 3.92
CA PRO A 322 0.57 19.26 5.33
C PRO A 322 1.84 19.83 5.96
N ASP A 323 1.83 19.94 7.28
CA ASP A 323 3.01 20.35 8.01
C ASP A 323 4.16 19.34 7.78
N ALA A 324 5.41 19.78 8.01
CA ALA A 324 6.56 18.91 7.84
C ALA A 324 6.56 17.78 8.89
N TRP A 325 7.12 16.62 8.51
CA TRP A 325 7.35 15.54 9.46
C TRP A 325 8.42 15.94 10.49
N PRO A 326 8.28 15.60 11.79
CA PRO A 326 7.24 14.75 12.40
C PRO A 326 5.97 15.49 12.87
N GLY A 327 5.94 16.83 12.84
CA GLY A 327 4.80 17.62 13.32
C GLY A 327 3.47 17.27 12.63
N ARG A 328 3.54 16.85 11.35
CA ARG A 328 2.42 16.34 10.55
C ARG A 328 1.56 15.29 11.26
N LEU A 329 2.14 14.44 12.11
CA LEU A 329 1.42 13.32 12.75
C LEU A 329 0.29 13.77 13.68
N GLU A 330 0.48 14.91 14.33
CA GLU A 330 -0.40 15.48 15.36
C GLU A 330 -1.11 16.75 14.88
N ALA A 331 -0.74 17.27 13.71
CA ALA A 331 -1.36 18.44 13.12
C ALA A 331 -2.76 18.10 12.57
N THR A 332 -3.76 18.90 12.93
CA THR A 332 -5.10 18.78 12.38
C THR A 332 -5.05 19.00 10.85
N PRO A 333 -5.56 18.05 10.05
CA PRO A 333 -5.57 18.19 8.60
C PRO A 333 -6.35 19.43 8.13
N LYS A 334 -5.81 20.14 7.14
CA LYS A 334 -6.35 21.40 6.62
C LYS A 334 -7.43 21.19 5.54
N SER A 335 -7.88 19.95 5.34
CA SER A 335 -8.86 19.60 4.31
C SER A 335 -10.25 20.20 4.59
N LEU A 336 -10.90 20.73 3.55
CA LEU A 336 -12.22 21.39 3.64
C LEU A 336 -13.36 20.54 4.23
N HIS A 337 -13.23 19.21 4.18
CA HIS A 337 -14.19 18.25 4.75
C HIS A 337 -13.59 17.42 5.88
N GLY A 338 -12.51 17.92 6.50
CA GLY A 338 -11.85 17.25 7.62
C GLY A 338 -12.56 17.48 8.96
N PRO A 339 -12.14 16.75 10.01
CA PRO A 339 -12.66 16.91 11.36
C PRO A 339 -12.33 18.30 11.91
N SER A 340 -13.11 18.72 12.90
CA SER A 340 -12.69 19.84 13.75
C SER A 340 -11.39 19.50 14.50
N ALA A 341 -10.65 20.53 14.92
CA ALA A 341 -9.43 20.34 15.70
C ALA A 341 -9.70 19.60 17.02
N GLU A 342 -10.87 19.81 17.64
CA GLU A 342 -11.28 19.16 18.87
C GLU A 342 -11.58 17.66 18.65
N GLU A 343 -12.32 17.31 17.59
CA GLU A 343 -12.60 15.91 17.24
C GLU A 343 -11.32 15.13 16.94
N PHE A 344 -10.43 15.72 16.14
CA PHE A 344 -9.15 15.11 15.78
C PHE A 344 -8.22 14.89 17.00
N ALA A 345 -8.11 15.90 17.86
CA ALA A 345 -7.32 15.81 19.09
C ALA A 345 -7.91 14.77 20.05
N SER A 346 -9.24 14.74 20.19
CA SER A 346 -9.95 13.77 21.03
C SER A 346 -9.71 12.33 20.59
N GLU A 347 -9.82 12.03 19.28
CA GLU A 347 -9.54 10.69 18.76
C GLU A 347 -8.07 10.30 18.97
N THR A 348 -7.15 11.23 18.74
CA THR A 348 -5.71 10.99 18.90
C THR A 348 -5.35 10.68 20.36
N GLU A 349 -5.85 11.47 21.32
CA GLU A 349 -5.61 11.22 22.75
C GLU A 349 -6.32 9.95 23.25
N HIS A 350 -7.52 9.65 22.72
CA HIS A 350 -8.19 8.38 22.98
C HIS A 350 -7.30 7.19 22.60
N TRP A 351 -6.76 7.17 21.38
CA TRP A 351 -5.92 6.05 20.92
C TRP A 351 -4.58 5.95 21.64
N LYS A 352 -3.92 7.08 21.93
CA LYS A 352 -2.73 7.10 22.81
C LYS A 352 -3.05 6.47 24.17
N GLY A 353 -4.19 6.82 24.74
CA GLY A 353 -4.67 6.26 26.00
C GLY A 353 -4.93 4.75 25.93
N VAL A 354 -5.60 4.28 24.88
CA VAL A 354 -5.92 2.85 24.68
C VAL A 354 -4.65 2.01 24.50
N VAL A 355 -3.75 2.42 23.60
CA VAL A 355 -2.51 1.68 23.34
C VAL A 355 -1.66 1.61 24.60
N ARG A 356 -1.34 2.76 25.22
CA ARG A 356 -0.45 2.85 26.38
C ARG A 356 -1.00 2.16 27.63
N ASN A 357 -2.30 2.28 27.88
CA ASN A 357 -2.89 1.81 29.13
C ASN A 357 -3.50 0.41 29.04
N SER A 358 -3.82 -0.06 27.83
CA SER A 358 -4.46 -1.36 27.62
C SER A 358 -3.56 -2.31 26.83
N TYR A 359 -3.19 -1.96 25.60
CA TYR A 359 -2.54 -2.91 24.70
C TYR A 359 -1.10 -3.22 25.09
N GLU A 360 -0.33 -2.20 25.50
CA GLU A 360 1.06 -2.40 25.98
C GLU A 360 1.13 -3.07 27.36
N LYS A 361 0.14 -2.85 28.23
CA LYS A 361 0.23 -3.28 29.64
C LYS A 361 -0.56 -4.55 29.98
N ASN A 362 -1.73 -4.74 29.38
CA ASN A 362 -2.72 -5.70 29.89
C ASN A 362 -3.01 -6.86 28.92
N VAL A 363 -2.71 -6.68 27.62
CA VAL A 363 -2.96 -7.74 26.62
C VAL A 363 -1.88 -8.83 26.74
N GLY A 364 -0.62 -8.44 26.91
CA GLY A 364 0.53 -9.35 26.92
C GLY A 364 1.15 -9.57 25.54
N ILE A 365 0.95 -8.62 24.61
CA ILE A 365 1.60 -8.64 23.30
C ILE A 365 3.10 -8.39 23.49
N ASP A 366 3.93 -9.27 22.92
CA ASP A 366 5.35 -9.00 22.75
C ASP A 366 5.55 -8.07 21.54
N TRP A 367 5.62 -6.77 21.81
CA TRP A 367 5.74 -5.74 20.77
C TRP A 367 7.06 -5.80 20.00
N ASP A 368 8.11 -6.42 20.55
CA ASP A 368 9.37 -6.62 19.83
C ASP A 368 9.22 -7.63 18.68
N GLY A 369 8.23 -8.53 18.77
CA GLY A 369 7.86 -9.47 17.71
C GLY A 369 6.94 -8.90 16.63
N ILE A 370 6.35 -7.73 16.83
CA ILE A 370 5.37 -7.13 15.92
C ILE A 370 6.06 -6.20 14.91
N ARG A 371 5.69 -6.32 13.63
CA ARG A 371 6.19 -5.43 12.57
C ARG A 371 5.08 -4.98 11.60
N ASN A 372 4.33 -5.92 11.05
CA ASN A 372 3.28 -5.70 10.07
C ASN A 372 1.94 -5.61 10.80
N VAL A 373 1.38 -4.42 10.91
CA VAL A 373 0.11 -4.17 11.59
C VAL A 373 -0.94 -3.74 10.57
N MET A 374 -2.19 -4.12 10.78
CA MET A 374 -3.32 -3.61 10.03
C MET A 374 -4.37 -3.07 10.99
N ASP A 375 -4.78 -1.82 10.76
CA ASP A 375 -6.00 -1.27 11.33
C ASP A 375 -7.12 -1.48 10.33
N MET A 376 -8.02 -2.41 10.61
CA MET A 376 -9.05 -2.84 9.67
C MET A 376 -10.17 -1.80 9.51
N ARG A 377 -10.27 -0.83 10.43
CA ARG A 377 -11.23 0.26 10.36
C ARG A 377 -10.61 1.53 10.91
N ALA A 378 -9.74 2.13 10.12
CA ALA A 378 -9.05 3.35 10.48
C ALA A 378 -10.04 4.53 10.52
N GLY A 379 -10.14 5.20 11.67
CA GLY A 379 -10.75 6.53 11.79
C GLY A 379 -9.85 7.58 11.15
N TYR A 380 -9.41 8.58 11.91
CA TYR A 380 -8.40 9.54 11.46
C TYR A 380 -6.96 8.99 11.63
N GLY A 381 -6.78 7.68 11.70
CA GLY A 381 -5.47 7.02 11.85
C GLY A 381 -4.86 7.16 13.25
N GLY A 382 -5.66 7.45 14.28
CA GLY A 382 -5.15 7.66 15.64
C GLY A 382 -4.49 6.42 16.26
N PHE A 383 -4.97 5.21 15.94
CA PHE A 383 -4.31 3.97 16.37
C PHE A 383 -2.90 3.84 15.80
N ALA A 384 -2.73 4.07 14.49
CA ALA A 384 -1.41 4.05 13.86
C ALA A 384 -0.49 5.17 14.37
N ALA A 385 -1.03 6.36 14.64
CA ALA A 385 -0.28 7.45 15.25
C ALA A 385 0.22 7.09 16.67
N ALA A 386 -0.61 6.41 17.47
CA ALA A 386 -0.22 5.94 18.80
C ALA A 386 0.90 4.88 18.77
N LEU A 387 1.08 4.16 17.65
CA LEU A 387 2.15 3.18 17.45
C LEU A 387 3.40 3.77 16.76
N ALA A 388 3.41 5.06 16.42
CA ALA A 388 4.45 5.66 15.56
C ALA A 388 5.86 5.63 16.16
N THR A 389 5.99 5.45 17.47
CA THR A 389 7.29 5.30 18.17
C THR A 389 7.84 3.87 18.13
N LEU A 390 7.02 2.89 17.77
CA LEU A 390 7.41 1.50 17.63
C LEU A 390 7.95 1.23 16.21
N PRO A 391 8.83 0.25 16.02
CA PRO A 391 9.38 -0.10 14.71
C PRO A 391 8.37 -0.90 13.85
N VAL A 392 7.10 -0.46 13.81
CA VAL A 392 6.01 -1.09 13.06
C VAL A 392 5.60 -0.25 11.86
N TRP A 393 4.83 -0.82 10.95
CA TRP A 393 4.05 -0.06 9.98
C TRP A 393 2.60 -0.53 10.04
N VAL A 394 1.68 0.39 9.79
CA VAL A 394 0.24 0.12 9.89
C VAL A 394 -0.41 0.30 8.53
N MET A 395 -1.02 -0.76 7.99
CA MET A 395 -2.00 -0.65 6.92
C MET A 395 -3.29 -0.09 7.50
N ASN A 396 -3.59 1.19 7.25
CA ASN A 396 -4.84 1.80 7.67
C ASN A 396 -5.92 1.54 6.62
N VAL A 397 -6.91 0.72 6.95
CA VAL A 397 -7.99 0.36 6.03
C VAL A 397 -9.22 1.19 6.35
N VAL A 398 -9.74 1.90 5.35
CA VAL A 398 -11.01 2.63 5.43
C VAL A 398 -12.06 1.86 4.63
N PRO A 399 -13.17 1.40 5.25
CA PRO A 399 -14.20 0.67 4.55
C PRO A 399 -14.79 1.46 3.38
N ALA A 400 -14.86 0.86 2.19
CA ALA A 400 -15.30 1.55 0.97
C ALA A 400 -16.77 2.03 1.00
N ASN A 401 -17.58 1.47 1.91
CA ASN A 401 -18.98 1.83 2.15
C ASN A 401 -19.18 2.72 3.39
N GLY A 402 -18.08 3.16 4.02
CA GLY A 402 -18.10 3.98 5.23
C GLY A 402 -17.88 5.48 4.96
N GLU A 403 -17.69 6.23 6.04
CA GLU A 403 -17.20 7.60 5.97
C GLU A 403 -15.77 7.63 5.43
N ASP A 404 -15.50 8.55 4.50
CA ASP A 404 -14.19 8.65 3.86
C ASP A 404 -13.20 9.44 4.73
N THR A 405 -12.48 8.71 5.59
CA THR A 405 -11.43 9.26 6.44
C THR A 405 -10.03 9.08 5.87
N LEU A 406 -9.88 8.41 4.72
CA LEU A 406 -8.58 8.01 4.22
C LEU A 406 -7.68 9.20 3.83
N PRO A 407 -8.18 10.29 3.19
CA PRO A 407 -7.39 11.49 2.96
C PRO A 407 -6.76 12.06 4.25
N ILE A 408 -7.50 12.01 5.37
CA ILE A 408 -7.06 12.51 6.68
C ILE A 408 -5.87 11.68 7.20
N VAL A 409 -5.94 10.35 7.06
CA VAL A 409 -4.83 9.44 7.39
C VAL A 409 -3.57 9.80 6.61
N PHE A 410 -3.71 10.07 5.31
CA PHE A 410 -2.58 10.51 4.49
C PHE A 410 -2.06 11.88 4.88
N ASP A 411 -2.93 12.84 5.20
CA ASP A 411 -2.52 14.17 5.67
C ASP A 411 -1.75 14.13 6.99
N ARG A 412 -1.92 13.10 7.84
CA ARG A 412 -1.06 12.85 9.01
C ARG A 412 0.34 12.31 8.70
N GLY A 413 0.63 12.00 7.43
CA GLY A 413 1.90 11.39 7.03
C GLY A 413 1.93 9.87 7.24
N LEU A 414 0.75 9.23 7.27
CA LEU A 414 0.55 7.79 7.26
C LEU A 414 0.06 7.35 5.86
N PHE A 415 -0.11 6.05 5.63
CA PHE A 415 -0.75 5.55 4.41
C PHE A 415 -1.90 4.61 4.76
N GLY A 416 -2.76 4.35 3.77
CA GLY A 416 -3.82 3.39 3.90
C GLY A 416 -4.44 3.04 2.56
N ILE A 417 -5.59 2.36 2.61
CA ILE A 417 -6.26 1.84 1.42
C ILE A 417 -7.77 1.74 1.65
N TYR A 418 -8.54 1.95 0.59
CA TYR A 418 -9.96 1.61 0.60
C TYR A 418 -10.15 0.10 0.44
N HIS A 419 -11.08 -0.48 1.20
CA HIS A 419 -11.41 -1.88 1.06
C HIS A 419 -12.85 -2.19 1.47
N ASP A 420 -13.49 -3.12 0.78
CA ASP A 420 -14.73 -3.75 1.25
C ASP A 420 -14.41 -5.08 1.93
N TRP A 421 -14.66 -5.16 3.24
CA TRP A 421 -14.41 -6.35 4.05
C TRP A 421 -15.32 -7.55 3.73
N CYS A 422 -16.30 -7.38 2.84
CA CYS A 422 -17.04 -8.49 2.25
C CYS A 422 -16.30 -9.22 1.13
N GLU A 423 -15.09 -8.76 0.81
CA GLU A 423 -14.19 -9.35 -0.15
C GLU A 423 -12.84 -9.66 0.50
N SER A 424 -12.08 -10.60 -0.09
CA SER A 424 -10.71 -10.83 0.37
C SER A 424 -9.79 -9.67 0.03
N PHE A 425 -8.90 -9.35 0.95
CA PHE A 425 -7.90 -8.29 0.82
C PHE A 425 -6.82 -8.67 -0.20
N SER A 426 -6.32 -7.68 -0.94
CA SER A 426 -5.27 -7.84 -1.98
C SER A 426 -3.87 -8.03 -1.38
N THR A 427 -3.70 -9.05 -0.52
CA THR A 427 -2.44 -9.39 0.13
C THR A 427 -2.23 -10.90 0.20
N TYR A 428 -0.97 -11.32 0.30
CA TYR A 428 -0.63 -12.71 0.51
C TYR A 428 -1.10 -13.19 1.89
N PRO A 429 -1.44 -14.48 2.04
CA PRO A 429 -1.71 -15.05 3.35
C PRO A 429 -0.55 -14.86 4.33
N ARG A 430 -0.84 -14.79 5.63
CA ARG A 430 0.17 -14.71 6.72
C ARG A 430 1.09 -13.49 6.56
N THR A 431 0.50 -12.35 6.27
CA THR A 431 1.22 -11.08 6.10
C THR A 431 1.40 -10.34 7.41
N TYR A 432 0.34 -10.25 8.22
CA TYR A 432 0.29 -9.37 9.38
C TYR A 432 0.59 -10.10 10.68
N ASP A 433 1.33 -9.43 11.56
CA ASP A 433 1.61 -9.89 12.93
C ASP A 433 0.49 -9.48 13.88
N LEU A 434 -0.19 -8.36 13.59
CA LEU A 434 -1.32 -7.85 14.36
C LEU A 434 -2.43 -7.30 13.48
N LEU A 435 -3.66 -7.74 13.71
CA LEU A 435 -4.89 -7.16 13.16
C LEU A 435 -5.65 -6.43 14.27
N HIS A 436 -6.03 -5.18 14.01
CA HIS A 436 -6.84 -4.36 14.91
C HIS A 436 -8.20 -4.10 14.27
N ALA A 437 -9.28 -4.45 14.97
CA ALA A 437 -10.65 -4.30 14.52
C ALA A 437 -11.48 -3.60 15.62
N ASP A 438 -11.63 -2.28 15.50
CA ASP A 438 -12.44 -1.47 16.41
C ASP A 438 -13.80 -1.11 15.81
N GLY A 439 -14.87 -1.73 16.32
CA GLY A 439 -16.24 -1.52 15.87
C GLY A 439 -16.50 -2.00 14.44
N LEU A 440 -15.58 -2.77 13.85
CA LEU A 440 -15.67 -3.26 12.48
C LEU A 440 -16.93 -4.11 12.26
N PHE A 441 -17.17 -5.09 13.14
CA PHE A 441 -18.28 -6.02 12.99
C PHE A 441 -19.62 -5.34 13.28
N SER A 442 -19.66 -4.42 14.25
CA SER A 442 -20.82 -3.54 14.45
C SER A 442 -21.14 -2.69 13.22
N GLN A 443 -20.13 -2.14 12.52
CA GLN A 443 -20.37 -1.35 11.30
C GLN A 443 -20.90 -2.23 10.17
N LEU A 444 -20.32 -3.41 9.97
CA LEU A 444 -20.74 -4.32 8.91
C LEU A 444 -22.17 -4.83 9.13
N GLY A 445 -22.56 -5.06 10.39
CA GLY A 445 -23.91 -5.52 10.73
C GLY A 445 -24.28 -6.77 9.93
N THR A 446 -25.42 -6.73 9.23
CA THR A 446 -25.90 -7.83 8.38
C THR A 446 -25.49 -7.71 6.91
N SER A 447 -24.79 -6.63 6.52
CA SER A 447 -24.33 -6.44 5.13
C SER A 447 -23.25 -7.45 4.73
N CYS A 448 -22.57 -8.01 5.74
CA CYS A 448 -21.44 -8.90 5.58
C CYS A 448 -21.52 -10.07 6.55
N ASN A 449 -21.25 -11.28 6.08
CA ASN A 449 -21.15 -12.42 6.98
C ASN A 449 -19.84 -12.33 7.79
N ALA A 450 -19.94 -12.22 9.12
CA ALA A 450 -18.80 -12.17 10.02
C ALA A 450 -17.84 -13.35 9.84
N SER A 451 -18.33 -14.52 9.43
CA SER A 451 -17.50 -15.70 9.13
C SER A 451 -16.55 -15.44 7.96
N HIS A 452 -16.96 -14.68 6.94
CA HIS A 452 -16.07 -14.32 5.82
C HIS A 452 -14.95 -13.40 6.30
N VAL A 453 -15.27 -12.40 7.12
CA VAL A 453 -14.29 -11.46 7.65
C VAL A 453 -13.30 -12.17 8.57
N LEU A 454 -13.78 -12.99 9.50
CA LEU A 454 -12.92 -13.75 10.42
C LEU A 454 -12.02 -14.75 9.70
N LEU A 455 -12.52 -15.37 8.63
CA LEU A 455 -11.71 -16.27 7.81
C LEU A 455 -10.67 -15.50 6.97
N GLU A 456 -11.01 -14.31 6.50
CA GLU A 456 -10.05 -13.43 5.84
C GLU A 456 -8.98 -12.94 6.83
N MET A 457 -9.37 -12.62 8.07
CA MET A 457 -8.43 -12.32 9.16
C MET A 457 -7.49 -13.51 9.40
N ASP A 458 -8.02 -14.73 9.52
CA ASP A 458 -7.22 -15.95 9.67
C ASP A 458 -6.25 -16.16 8.51
N ARG A 459 -6.70 -15.92 7.27
CA ARG A 459 -5.86 -16.02 6.08
C ARG A 459 -4.67 -15.05 6.11
N ILE A 460 -4.89 -13.79 6.48
CA ILE A 460 -3.86 -12.74 6.39
C ILE A 460 -3.02 -12.60 7.65
N LEU A 461 -3.48 -13.11 8.79
CA LEU A 461 -2.74 -13.14 10.04
C LEU A 461 -1.68 -14.25 9.99
N ARG A 462 -0.50 -13.98 10.55
CA ARG A 462 0.54 -15.00 10.70
C ARG A 462 0.16 -16.01 11.79
N PRO A 463 0.65 -17.26 11.71
CA PRO A 463 0.63 -18.16 12.86
C PRO A 463 1.23 -17.45 14.08
N GLU A 464 0.61 -17.61 15.25
CA GLU A 464 0.98 -16.92 16.50
C GLU A 464 0.79 -15.39 16.47
N GLY A 465 0.19 -14.84 15.41
CA GLY A 465 -0.19 -13.44 15.32
C GLY A 465 -1.35 -13.07 16.24
N TRP A 466 -1.53 -11.77 16.43
CA TRP A 466 -2.52 -11.20 17.35
C TRP A 466 -3.71 -10.59 16.60
N ALA A 467 -4.92 -10.81 17.12
CA ALA A 467 -6.11 -10.08 16.71
C ALA A 467 -6.71 -9.32 17.91
N LEU A 468 -6.76 -8.00 17.80
CA LEU A 468 -7.40 -7.11 18.78
C LEU A 468 -8.79 -6.73 18.26
N ILE A 469 -9.83 -7.39 18.76
CA ILE A 469 -11.22 -7.11 18.39
C ILE A 469 -11.90 -6.36 19.53
N ARG A 470 -12.21 -5.08 19.31
CA ARG A 470 -12.98 -4.24 20.24
C ARG A 470 -14.33 -3.95 19.61
N ASP A 471 -15.39 -4.57 20.15
CA ASP A 471 -16.75 -4.41 19.63
C ASP A 471 -17.77 -4.51 20.78
N LYS A 472 -19.06 -4.36 20.46
CA LYS A 472 -20.15 -4.48 21.44
C LYS A 472 -20.16 -5.90 22.05
N PRO A 473 -20.50 -6.05 23.35
CA PRO A 473 -20.51 -7.36 24.00
C PRO A 473 -21.35 -8.41 23.29
N GLU A 474 -22.47 -8.02 22.66
CA GLU A 474 -23.36 -8.91 21.92
C GLU A 474 -22.67 -9.43 20.65
N VAL A 475 -22.00 -8.55 19.92
CA VAL A 475 -21.23 -8.91 18.72
C VAL A 475 -20.08 -9.85 19.10
N LEU A 476 -19.32 -9.54 20.15
CA LEU A 476 -18.21 -10.40 20.59
C LEU A 476 -18.67 -11.82 20.95
N LYS A 477 -19.86 -11.97 21.57
CA LYS A 477 -20.45 -13.28 21.87
C LYS A 477 -20.79 -14.08 20.61
N GLU A 478 -21.18 -13.41 19.51
CA GLU A 478 -21.45 -14.04 18.22
C GLU A 478 -20.16 -14.47 17.51
N LEU A 479 -19.08 -13.69 17.63
CA LEU A 479 -17.79 -13.98 17.00
C LEU A 479 -17.00 -15.10 17.70
N GLU A 480 -17.07 -15.15 19.03
CA GLU A 480 -16.32 -16.10 19.87
C GLU A 480 -16.41 -17.57 19.41
N PRO A 481 -17.58 -18.16 19.13
CA PRO A 481 -17.65 -19.54 18.65
C PRO A 481 -16.99 -19.74 17.28
N ILE A 482 -17.01 -18.73 16.40
CA ILE A 482 -16.41 -18.80 15.07
C ILE A 482 -14.89 -18.84 15.19
N VAL A 483 -14.28 -17.91 15.94
CA VAL A 483 -12.82 -17.88 16.12
C VAL A 483 -12.30 -19.11 16.87
N LYS A 484 -13.06 -19.64 17.84
CA LYS A 484 -12.71 -20.90 18.50
C LYS A 484 -12.73 -22.08 17.53
N SER A 485 -13.66 -22.08 16.56
CA SER A 485 -13.69 -23.10 15.51
C SER A 485 -12.52 -22.99 14.51
N LEU A 486 -11.86 -21.83 14.46
CA LEU A 486 -10.60 -21.57 13.74
C LEU A 486 -9.37 -21.87 14.61
N HIS A 487 -9.57 -22.42 15.82
CA HIS A 487 -8.51 -22.73 16.79
C HIS A 487 -7.75 -21.53 17.35
N TRP A 488 -8.36 -20.34 17.34
CA TRP A 488 -7.79 -19.17 18.00
C TRP A 488 -7.90 -19.29 19.51
N GLU A 489 -6.85 -18.87 20.22
CA GLU A 489 -6.91 -18.66 21.66
C GLU A 489 -7.60 -17.31 21.95
N VAL A 490 -8.64 -17.33 22.80
CA VAL A 490 -9.46 -16.14 23.07
C VAL A 490 -9.26 -15.68 24.50
N LYS A 491 -8.81 -14.43 24.66
CA LYS A 491 -8.73 -13.72 25.94
C LYS A 491 -9.68 -12.52 25.93
N VAL A 492 -10.73 -12.58 26.72
CA VAL A 492 -11.67 -11.47 26.87
C VAL A 492 -11.16 -10.51 27.96
N LEU A 493 -10.96 -9.25 27.60
CA LEU A 493 -10.56 -8.19 28.53
C LEU A 493 -11.78 -7.30 28.82
N SER A 494 -12.19 -7.20 30.09
CA SER A 494 -13.21 -6.25 30.49
C SER A 494 -12.60 -4.86 30.68
N SER A 495 -13.06 -3.84 29.95
CA SER A 495 -12.72 -2.46 30.32
C SER A 495 -13.55 -2.09 31.56
N SER A 496 -12.93 -2.03 32.73
CA SER A 496 -13.56 -1.39 33.89
C SER A 496 -13.59 0.11 33.64
N ARG A 497 -14.66 0.62 33.01
CA ARG A 497 -15.00 2.04 33.16
C ARG A 497 -15.41 2.22 34.62
N LYS A 498 -14.52 2.74 35.46
CA LYS A 498 -14.98 3.41 36.68
C LYS A 498 -15.82 4.59 36.20
N SER A 499 -17.13 4.46 36.30
CA SER A 499 -18.05 5.59 36.23
C SER A 499 -17.66 6.54 37.36
N SER A 500 -16.93 7.61 37.04
CA SER A 500 -16.88 8.78 37.90
C SER A 500 -18.27 9.39 37.89
N GLN A 501 -18.98 9.19 39.02
CA GLN A 501 -20.18 9.94 39.39
C GLN A 501 -19.88 11.44 39.47
#